data_AF-A0A969HF73-F1
#
_entry.id   AF-A0A969HF73-F1
#
_cell.length_a   1.000
_cell.length_b   1.000
_cell.length_c   1.000
_cell.angle_alpha   90.00
_cell.angle_beta   90.00
_cell.angle_gamma   90.00
#
_symmetry.space_group_name_H-M   'P 1'
#
loop_
_entity.id
_entity.type
_entity.pdbx_description
1 polymer ?
#
loop_
_entity_poly.entity_id
_entity_poly.type
_entity_poly.pdbx_seq_one_letter_code
_entity_poly.pdbx_strand_id
1 'polypeptide(L)'
;MKNDDIAAVLAALGLSTLRVVADPEGIAALENHPGAKYTFAEALKLALEAFFSNDRGSSEHAHDSAIEMVRSDPESFGLGANPSAVEIAAALRSLLAGDPEAQIVLLTDATIKQDAYRFLPEFGESITDNWVSRIMAPSAWPFLQWSIVDVRGETPAYSYEFD
;
A
#
# COMPACT_ATOMS: atom_id res chain seq x y z
N MET A 1 -19.57 2.25 7.09
CA MET A 1 -18.62 1.23 6.59
C MET A 1 -18.64 0.03 7.50
N LYS A 2 -18.83 -1.20 6.99
CA LYS A 2 -18.83 -2.40 7.83
C LYS A 2 -17.41 -2.98 7.84
N ASN A 3 -16.86 -3.21 9.03
CA ASN A 3 -15.54 -3.83 9.19
C ASN A 3 -15.40 -5.17 8.45
N ASP A 4 -16.54 -5.82 8.14
CA ASP A 4 -16.63 -7.06 7.38
C ASP A 4 -16.02 -6.95 5.97
N ASP A 5 -16.12 -5.79 5.32
CA ASP A 5 -15.63 -5.59 3.94
C ASP A 5 -14.09 -5.53 3.90
N ILE A 6 -13.47 -4.92 4.90
CA ILE A 6 -12.01 -4.84 5.03
C ILE A 6 -11.42 -6.22 5.34
N ALA A 7 -12.03 -6.95 6.29
CA ALA A 7 -11.60 -8.30 6.62
C ALA A 7 -11.70 -9.24 5.40
N ALA A 8 -12.74 -9.10 4.59
CA ALA A 8 -12.89 -9.86 3.35
C ALA A 8 -11.80 -9.55 2.32
N VAL A 9 -11.45 -8.27 2.13
CA VAL A 9 -10.33 -7.87 1.24
C VAL A 9 -9.02 -8.48 1.71
N LEU A 10 -8.69 -8.36 2.99
CA LEU A 10 -7.45 -8.91 3.55
C LEU A 10 -7.42 -10.44 3.43
N ALA A 11 -8.52 -11.12 3.73
CA ALA A 11 -8.62 -12.57 3.61
C ALA A 11 -8.45 -13.04 2.15
N ALA A 12 -9.04 -12.35 1.18
CA ALA A 12 -8.90 -12.67 -0.24
C ALA A 12 -7.45 -12.54 -0.74
N LEU A 13 -6.66 -11.67 -0.10
CA LEU A 13 -5.25 -11.45 -0.42
C LEU A 13 -4.28 -12.28 0.43
N GLY A 14 -4.78 -13.08 1.39
CA GLY A 14 -3.96 -13.87 2.31
C GLY A 14 -3.29 -13.07 3.42
N LEU A 15 -3.85 -11.90 3.76
CA LEU A 15 -3.29 -10.91 4.69
C LEU A 15 -4.20 -10.74 5.93
N SER A 16 -4.88 -11.79 6.39
CA SER A 16 -5.87 -11.70 7.47
C SER A 16 -5.32 -11.19 8.80
N THR A 17 -4.00 -11.21 9.00
CA THR A 17 -3.31 -10.69 10.19
C THR A 17 -2.84 -9.26 10.03
N LEU A 18 -2.86 -8.70 8.82
CA LEU A 18 -2.38 -7.35 8.54
C LEU A 18 -3.27 -6.32 9.23
N ARG A 19 -2.67 -5.47 10.06
CA ARG A 19 -3.40 -4.40 10.74
C ARG A 19 -3.69 -3.25 9.77
N VAL A 20 -4.95 -2.83 9.70
CA VAL A 20 -5.36 -1.62 8.98
C VAL A 20 -5.54 -0.49 9.98
N VAL A 21 -4.80 0.61 9.81
CA VAL A 21 -4.94 1.82 10.60
C VAL A 21 -5.53 2.89 9.71
N ALA A 22 -6.77 3.27 9.96
CA ALA A 22 -7.44 4.31 9.20
C ALA A 22 -8.38 5.11 10.10
N ASP A 23 -8.41 6.41 9.90
CA ASP A 23 -9.28 7.32 10.62
C ASP A 23 -10.67 7.36 9.95
N PRO A 24 -11.78 7.08 10.68
CA PRO A 24 -13.11 7.07 10.11
C PRO A 24 -13.55 8.40 9.48
N GLU A 25 -13.11 9.54 10.04
CA GLU A 25 -13.46 10.86 9.50
C GLU A 25 -12.72 11.11 8.18
N GLY A 26 -11.43 10.79 8.10
CA GLY A 26 -10.66 10.86 6.86
C GLY A 26 -11.18 9.92 5.77
N ILE A 27 -11.60 8.69 6.13
CA ILE A 27 -12.29 7.80 5.20
C ILE A 27 -13.55 8.48 4.64
N ALA A 28 -14.43 8.96 5.52
CA ALA A 28 -15.67 9.58 5.10
C ALA A 28 -15.43 10.83 4.23
N ALA A 29 -14.38 11.60 4.52
CA ALA A 29 -14.00 12.75 3.70
C ALA A 29 -13.62 12.35 2.27
N LEU A 30 -12.81 11.29 2.11
CA LEU A 30 -12.39 10.78 0.80
C LEU A 30 -13.55 10.10 0.04
N GLU A 31 -14.40 9.31 0.70
CA GLU A 31 -15.57 8.70 0.05
C GLU A 31 -16.61 9.75 -0.40
N ASN A 32 -16.69 10.90 0.28
CA ASN A 32 -17.58 12.01 -0.08
C ASN A 32 -16.89 13.07 -0.96
N HIS A 33 -15.62 12.87 -1.32
CA HIS A 33 -14.91 13.82 -2.17
C HIS A 33 -15.60 13.96 -3.53
N PRO A 34 -15.69 15.18 -4.11
CA PRO A 34 -16.30 15.36 -5.42
C PRO A 34 -15.66 14.47 -6.49
N GLY A 35 -16.48 13.59 -7.07
CA GLY A 35 -16.04 12.63 -8.10
C GLY A 35 -15.45 11.33 -7.55
N ALA A 36 -15.54 11.07 -6.25
CA ALA A 36 -15.08 9.82 -5.66
C ALA A 36 -15.68 8.59 -6.35
N LYS A 37 -14.80 7.66 -6.75
CA LYS A 37 -15.14 6.41 -7.45
C LYS A 37 -15.19 5.20 -6.53
N TYR A 38 -14.36 5.22 -5.49
CA TYR A 38 -14.04 4.04 -4.69
C TYR A 38 -14.48 4.24 -3.24
N THR A 39 -15.01 3.18 -2.66
CA THR A 39 -15.09 3.02 -1.21
C THR A 39 -13.69 2.76 -0.65
N PHE A 40 -13.50 2.93 0.67
CA PHE A 40 -12.22 2.63 1.30
C PHE A 40 -11.79 1.17 1.11
N ALA A 41 -12.72 0.21 1.14
CA ALA A 41 -12.39 -1.20 0.93
C ALA A 41 -11.88 -1.48 -0.50
N GLU A 42 -12.47 -0.84 -1.51
CA GLU A 42 -12.02 -0.94 -2.90
C GLU A 42 -10.65 -0.26 -3.10
N ALA A 43 -10.46 0.93 -2.52
CA ALA A 43 -9.18 1.62 -2.56
C ALA A 43 -8.07 0.82 -1.85
N LEU A 44 -8.37 0.22 -0.69
CA LEU A 44 -7.44 -0.65 0.02
C LEU A 44 -7.04 -1.87 -0.82
N LYS A 45 -8.01 -2.50 -1.49
CA LYS A 45 -7.73 -3.61 -2.39
C LYS A 45 -6.79 -3.17 -3.53
N LEU A 46 -7.10 -2.06 -4.18
CA LEU A 46 -6.28 -1.52 -5.29
C LEU A 46 -4.87 -1.14 -4.82
N ALA A 47 -4.74 -0.55 -3.62
CA ALA A 47 -3.46 -0.19 -3.03
C ALA A 47 -2.57 -1.42 -2.78
N LEU A 48 -3.15 -2.50 -2.25
CA LEU A 48 -2.44 -3.75 -2.02
C LEU A 48 -2.11 -4.47 -3.33
N GLU A 49 -3.03 -4.48 -4.29
CA GLU A 49 -2.77 -5.04 -5.62
C GLU A 49 -1.61 -4.29 -6.30
N ALA A 50 -1.62 -2.95 -6.30
CA ALA A 50 -0.53 -2.13 -6.83
C ALA A 50 0.81 -2.48 -6.17
N PHE A 51 0.84 -2.60 -4.84
CA PHE A 51 2.05 -3.00 -4.11
C PHE A 51 2.62 -4.36 -4.55
N PHE A 52 1.75 -5.32 -4.90
CA PHE A 52 2.18 -6.67 -5.31
C PHE A 52 2.38 -6.83 -6.82
N SER A 53 1.92 -5.91 -7.65
CA SER A 53 1.93 -6.08 -9.12
C SER A 53 2.64 -4.99 -9.92
N ASN A 54 2.90 -3.81 -9.34
CA ASN A 54 3.49 -2.71 -10.11
C ASN A 54 5.02 -2.79 -10.07
N ASP A 55 5.61 -3.10 -11.23
CA ASP A 55 7.07 -3.18 -11.38
C ASP A 55 7.73 -1.81 -11.46
N ARG A 56 6.96 -0.77 -11.82
CA ARG A 56 7.36 0.63 -11.73
C ARG A 56 6.19 1.40 -11.13
N GLY A 57 6.47 2.30 -10.17
CA GLY A 57 5.50 3.34 -9.80
C GLY A 57 5.03 4.13 -11.02
N SER A 58 4.06 5.04 -10.86
CA SER A 58 3.37 5.74 -11.97
C SER A 58 4.22 5.93 -13.24
N SER A 59 3.64 5.68 -14.43
CA SER A 59 4.36 5.62 -15.72
C SER A 59 5.22 6.83 -16.08
N GLU A 60 5.09 7.93 -15.34
CA GLU A 60 5.79 9.19 -15.53
C GLU A 60 7.13 9.26 -14.78
N HIS A 61 7.38 8.38 -13.82
CA HIS A 61 8.59 8.38 -13.01
C HIS A 61 9.01 6.94 -12.69
N ALA A 62 10.25 6.58 -13.03
CA ALA A 62 10.82 5.29 -12.64
C ALA A 62 11.08 5.30 -11.13
N HIS A 63 10.06 5.00 -10.34
CA HIS A 63 10.18 4.85 -8.90
C HIS A 63 10.51 3.41 -8.55
N ASP A 64 11.41 3.25 -7.58
CA ASP A 64 11.68 1.95 -6.98
C ASP A 64 10.40 1.43 -6.30
N SER A 65 10.22 0.12 -6.31
CA SER A 65 9.03 -0.55 -5.79
C SER A 65 9.44 -1.79 -4.99
N ALA A 66 8.55 -2.28 -4.13
CA ALA A 66 8.78 -3.54 -3.41
C ALA A 66 9.13 -4.70 -4.36
N ILE A 67 8.59 -4.68 -5.58
CA ILE A 67 8.90 -5.68 -6.61
C ILE A 67 10.34 -5.53 -7.08
N GLU A 68 10.80 -4.31 -7.38
CA GLU A 68 12.18 -4.05 -7.81
C GLU A 68 13.18 -4.36 -6.69
N MET A 69 12.85 -4.04 -5.43
CA MET A 69 13.63 -4.47 -4.27
C MET A 69 13.84 -5.99 -4.26
N VAL A 70 12.76 -6.77 -4.36
CA VAL A 70 12.86 -8.25 -4.38
C VAL A 70 13.58 -8.76 -5.63
N ARG A 71 13.41 -8.11 -6.79
CA ARG A 71 14.14 -8.48 -8.02
C ARG A 71 15.63 -8.20 -7.92
N SER A 72 16.03 -7.16 -7.18
CA SER A 72 17.43 -6.77 -7.03
C SER A 72 18.22 -7.77 -6.19
N ASP A 73 17.56 -8.44 -5.24
CA ASP A 73 18.16 -9.44 -4.36
C ASP A 73 17.18 -10.59 -4.01
N PRO A 74 16.83 -11.45 -4.99
CA PRO A 74 15.79 -12.45 -4.80
C PRO A 74 16.18 -13.54 -3.80
N GLU A 75 17.47 -13.82 -3.63
CA GLU A 75 17.96 -14.86 -2.72
C GLU A 75 17.71 -14.51 -1.25
N SER A 76 17.82 -13.23 -0.87
CA SER A 76 17.46 -12.74 0.47
C SER A 76 15.97 -12.95 0.81
N PHE A 77 15.13 -13.11 -0.21
CA PHE A 77 13.70 -13.43 -0.08
C PHE A 77 13.38 -14.91 -0.30
N GLY A 78 14.40 -15.77 -0.38
CA GLY A 78 14.25 -17.21 -0.58
C GLY A 78 13.79 -17.61 -1.98
N LEU A 79 13.99 -16.74 -2.97
CA LEU A 79 13.63 -16.97 -4.36
C LEU A 79 14.86 -17.36 -5.20
N GLY A 80 14.61 -17.98 -6.37
CA GLY A 80 15.68 -18.24 -7.35
C GLY A 80 16.15 -16.97 -8.06
N ALA A 81 17.26 -17.05 -8.80
CA ALA A 81 17.91 -15.89 -9.43
C ALA A 81 17.04 -15.08 -10.42
N ASN A 82 15.97 -15.66 -10.97
CA ASN A 82 15.06 -15.00 -11.91
C ASN A 82 13.60 -15.30 -11.54
N PRO A 83 13.08 -14.73 -10.44
CA PRO A 83 11.73 -15.04 -10.01
C PRO A 83 10.70 -14.41 -10.93
N SER A 84 9.59 -15.10 -11.14
CA SER A 84 8.40 -14.57 -11.79
C SER A 84 7.72 -13.51 -10.91
N ALA A 85 6.91 -12.64 -11.53
CA ALA A 85 6.11 -11.66 -10.78
C ALA A 85 5.17 -12.32 -9.75
N VAL A 86 4.69 -13.53 -10.02
CA VAL A 86 3.84 -14.29 -9.10
C VAL A 86 4.63 -14.74 -7.87
N GLU A 87 5.87 -15.20 -8.04
CA GLU A 87 6.75 -15.60 -6.94
C GLU A 87 7.13 -14.40 -6.06
N ILE A 88 7.45 -13.25 -6.68
CA ILE A 88 7.72 -12.00 -5.96
C ILE A 88 6.49 -11.57 -5.14
N ALA A 89 5.32 -11.52 -5.76
CA ALA A 89 4.08 -11.18 -5.09
C ALA A 89 3.73 -12.14 -3.93
N ALA A 90 4.09 -13.42 -4.07
CA ALA A 90 3.92 -14.40 -2.99
C ALA A 90 4.90 -14.17 -1.83
N ALA A 91 6.17 -13.86 -2.14
CA ALA A 91 7.18 -13.53 -1.13
C ALA A 91 6.79 -12.27 -0.34
N LEU A 92 6.41 -11.19 -1.02
CA LEU A 92 5.96 -9.95 -0.38
C LEU A 92 4.74 -10.16 0.54
N ARG A 93 3.76 -10.97 0.10
CA ARG A 93 2.63 -11.36 0.94
C ARG A 93 3.06 -12.15 2.17
N SER A 94 3.99 -13.09 1.99
CA SER A 94 4.52 -13.89 3.11
C SER A 94 5.26 -13.02 4.13
N LEU A 95 5.99 -11.99 3.70
CA LEU A 95 6.65 -11.04 4.59
C LEU A 95 5.63 -10.25 5.41
N LEU A 96 4.64 -9.64 4.75
CA LEU A 96 3.58 -8.89 5.43
C LEU A 96 2.78 -9.75 6.40
N ALA A 97 2.46 -10.99 6.02
CA ALA A 97 1.71 -11.89 6.89
C ALA A 97 2.56 -12.41 8.06
N GLY A 98 3.88 -12.50 7.90
CA GLY A 98 4.82 -13.01 8.89
C GLY A 98 5.33 -11.95 9.88
N ASP A 99 5.23 -10.67 9.56
CA ASP A 99 5.65 -9.58 10.44
C ASP A 99 4.53 -9.17 11.41
N PRO A 100 4.68 -9.39 12.73
CA PRO A 100 3.65 -9.05 13.72
C PRO A 100 3.42 -7.54 13.87
N GLU A 101 4.35 -6.71 13.40
CA GLU A 101 4.24 -5.25 13.40
C GLU A 101 3.80 -4.69 12.05
N ALA A 102 3.51 -5.56 11.05
CA ALA A 102 3.04 -5.13 9.76
C ALA A 102 1.69 -4.43 9.84
N GLN A 103 1.60 -3.29 9.16
CA GLN A 103 0.38 -2.49 9.09
C GLN A 103 0.30 -1.71 7.78
N ILE A 104 -0.92 -1.48 7.35
CA ILE A 104 -1.24 -0.52 6.29
C ILE A 104 -2.00 0.65 6.92
N VAL A 105 -1.48 1.85 6.70
CA VAL A 105 -1.95 3.08 7.33
C VAL A 105 -2.50 4.00 6.26
N LEU A 106 -3.79 4.33 6.32
CA LEU A 106 -4.33 5.40 5.50
C LEU A 106 -3.84 6.75 6.05
N LEU A 107 -3.11 7.51 5.23
CA LEU A 107 -2.67 8.85 5.59
C LEU A 107 -3.83 9.83 5.48
N THR A 108 -4.14 10.48 6.60
CA THR A 108 -5.18 11.50 6.76
C THR A 108 -4.64 12.57 7.72
N ASP A 109 -5.29 13.72 7.82
CA ASP A 109 -4.91 14.75 8.80
C ASP A 109 -4.81 14.25 10.25
N ALA A 110 -5.55 13.19 10.60
CA ALA A 110 -5.51 12.58 11.92
C ALA A 110 -4.31 11.64 12.09
N THR A 111 -4.00 10.82 11.09
CA THR A 111 -2.90 9.83 11.19
C THR A 111 -1.54 10.49 11.05
N ILE A 112 -1.37 11.50 10.20
CA ILE A 112 -0.08 12.18 9.99
C ILE A 112 0.39 13.00 11.21
N LYS A 113 -0.50 13.27 12.19
CA LYS A 113 -0.14 13.89 13.47
C LYS A 113 0.60 12.93 14.40
N GLN A 114 0.57 11.63 14.13
CA GLN A 114 1.30 10.63 14.90
C GLN A 114 2.71 10.50 14.33
N ASP A 115 3.72 10.56 15.21
CA ASP A 115 5.14 10.54 14.79
C ASP A 115 5.51 9.34 13.91
N ALA A 116 4.89 8.19 14.16
CA ALA A 116 5.11 6.98 13.38
C ALA A 116 4.64 7.11 11.93
N TYR A 117 3.69 8.00 11.62
CA TYR A 117 2.97 8.07 10.33
C TYR A 117 3.10 9.43 9.63
N ARG A 118 3.87 10.36 10.19
CA ARG A 118 3.99 11.76 9.69
C ARG A 118 4.64 11.93 8.32
N PHE A 119 5.22 10.87 7.75
CA PHE A 119 5.92 10.92 6.47
C PHE A 119 4.92 10.83 5.32
N LEU A 120 4.82 11.94 4.59
CA LEU A 120 3.96 12.09 3.41
C LEU A 120 4.63 11.51 2.16
N PRO A 121 3.85 11.21 1.10
CA PRO A 121 4.38 10.84 -0.21
C PRO A 121 5.36 11.88 -0.75
N GLU A 122 6.47 11.42 -1.31
CA GLU A 122 7.59 12.28 -1.75
C GLU A 122 7.32 12.99 -3.07
N PHE A 123 6.44 12.45 -3.92
CA PHE A 123 6.14 13.03 -5.23
C PHE A 123 4.95 14.00 -5.22
N GLY A 124 4.55 14.44 -4.03
CA GLY A 124 3.57 15.52 -3.85
C GLY A 124 2.12 15.06 -3.95
N GLU A 125 1.85 13.76 -3.87
CA GLU A 125 0.48 13.26 -3.81
C GLU A 125 -0.26 13.81 -2.60
N SER A 126 -1.39 14.47 -2.88
CA SER A 126 -2.25 15.02 -1.85
C SER A 126 -3.05 13.92 -1.16
N ILE A 127 -3.01 13.88 0.17
CA ILE A 127 -3.82 12.97 0.99
C ILE A 127 -5.32 13.31 1.01
N THR A 128 -5.72 14.45 0.42
CA THR A 128 -7.14 14.83 0.26
C THR A 128 -7.70 14.42 -1.10
N ASP A 129 -6.84 14.22 -2.09
CA ASP A 129 -7.23 13.86 -3.46
C ASP A 129 -6.92 12.38 -3.77
N ASN A 130 -6.14 11.71 -2.91
CA ASN A 130 -5.71 10.34 -3.09
C ASN A 130 -5.92 9.52 -1.81
N TRP A 131 -6.27 8.25 -1.98
CA TRP A 131 -6.11 7.23 -0.95
C TRP A 131 -4.62 6.89 -0.83
N VAL A 132 -3.94 7.59 0.06
CA VAL A 132 -2.52 7.37 0.31
C VAL A 132 -2.35 6.34 1.43
N SER A 133 -1.93 5.14 1.07
CA SER A 133 -1.70 4.06 2.02
C SER A 133 -0.20 3.87 2.25
N ARG A 134 0.28 4.13 3.47
CA ARG A 134 1.63 3.76 3.86
C ARG A 134 1.68 2.31 4.30
N ILE A 135 2.61 1.53 3.76
CA ILE A 135 2.78 0.12 4.07
C ILE A 135 4.03 -0.04 4.92
N MET A 136 3.87 -0.63 6.10
CA MET A 136 4.94 -0.80 7.07
C MET A 136 5.09 -2.28 7.36
N ALA A 137 6.34 -2.75 7.31
CA ALA A 137 6.75 -4.08 7.78
C ALA A 137 8.19 -3.96 8.30
N PRO A 138 8.39 -3.41 9.51
CA PRO A 138 9.72 -3.06 10.02
C PRO A 138 10.68 -4.25 10.13
N SER A 139 10.16 -5.48 10.24
CA SER A 139 10.99 -6.69 10.22
C SER A 139 11.42 -7.11 8.81
N ALA A 140 10.74 -6.60 7.78
CA ALA A 140 10.95 -6.98 6.38
C ALA A 140 11.70 -5.91 5.58
N TRP A 141 11.37 -4.63 5.75
CA TRP A 141 12.06 -3.52 5.09
C TRP A 141 12.12 -2.25 5.97
N PRO A 142 13.23 -1.50 5.92
CA PRO A 142 13.40 -0.27 6.70
C PRO A 142 12.90 0.99 5.97
N PHE A 143 12.54 0.90 4.70
CA PHE A 143 12.24 2.05 3.83
C PHE A 143 10.80 2.54 3.94
N LEU A 144 10.55 3.75 3.44
CA LEU A 144 9.20 4.27 3.30
C LEU A 144 8.55 3.65 2.07
N GLN A 145 7.30 3.22 2.21
CA GLN A 145 6.57 2.62 1.11
C GLN A 145 5.13 3.09 1.11
N TRP A 146 4.68 3.55 -0.06
CA TRP A 146 3.32 4.02 -0.26
C TRP A 146 2.68 3.33 -1.45
N SER A 147 1.37 3.13 -1.33
CA SER A 147 0.47 2.86 -2.43
C SER A 147 -0.51 4.02 -2.57
N ILE A 148 -0.65 4.52 -3.78
CA ILE A 148 -1.47 5.66 -4.14
C ILE A 148 -2.64 5.16 -5.01
N VAL A 149 -3.85 5.54 -4.62
CA VAL A 149 -5.04 5.35 -5.45
C VAL A 149 -5.75 6.69 -5.57
N ASP A 150 -5.87 7.20 -6.78
CA ASP A 150 -6.64 8.42 -7.04
C ASP A 150 -8.11 8.19 -6.65
N VAL A 151 -8.65 9.09 -5.83
CA VAL A 151 -10.04 9.04 -5.37
C VAL A 151 -11.02 9.05 -6.55
N ARG A 152 -10.68 9.74 -7.64
CA ARG A 152 -11.48 9.86 -8.86
C ARG A 152 -11.18 8.79 -9.91
N GLY A 153 -10.15 7.97 -9.68
CA GLY A 153 -9.72 6.90 -10.59
C GLY A 153 -9.32 7.38 -11.99
N GLU A 154 -8.81 8.61 -12.11
CA GLU A 154 -8.30 9.17 -13.35
C GLU A 154 -6.90 8.62 -13.66
N THR A 155 -6.14 8.27 -12.61
CA THR A 155 -4.86 7.56 -12.71
C THR A 155 -4.97 6.12 -12.18
N PRO A 156 -4.25 5.15 -12.80
CA PRO A 156 -4.14 3.80 -12.24
C PRO A 156 -3.49 3.83 -10.87
N ALA A 157 -3.89 2.91 -9.99
CA ALA A 157 -3.21 2.72 -8.71
C ALA A 157 -1.74 2.35 -8.92
N TYR A 158 -0.86 2.89 -8.08
CA TYR A 158 0.57 2.61 -8.14
C TYR A 158 1.19 2.59 -6.75
N SER A 159 2.39 2.03 -6.64
CA SER A 159 3.15 1.99 -5.40
C SER A 159 4.60 2.34 -5.68
N TYR A 160 5.27 2.89 -4.67
CA TYR A 160 6.68 3.18 -4.74
C TYR A 160 7.32 3.18 -3.34
N GLU A 161 8.64 3.08 -3.32
CA GLU A 161 9.47 3.22 -2.13
C GLU A 161 10.32 4.49 -2.17
N PHE A 162 10.82 4.89 -1.01
CA PHE A 162 11.77 5.97 -0.84
C PHE A 162 12.65 5.73 0.40
N ASP A 163 13.92 6.12 0.28
CA ASP A 163 14.96 6.02 1.32
C ASP A 163 14.89 7.15 2.37
#